data_AF-A0A382WF72-F1
#
_entry.id   AF-A0A382WF72-F1
#
_cell.length_a   1.000
_cell.length_b   1.000
_cell.length_c   1.000
_cell.angle_alpha   90.00
_cell.angle_beta   90.00
_cell.angle_gamma   90.00
#
_symmetry.space_group_name_H-M   'P 1'
#
loop_
_entity.id
_entity.type
_entity.pdbx_description
1 polymer ?
#
loop_
_entity_poly.entity_id
_entity_poly.type
_entity_poly.pdbx_seq_one_letter_code
_entity_poly.pdbx_strand_id
1 'polypeptide(L)'
;MEAAIRPATREDLPGIVAIYNEAVQDTTGTYDAEPHTLEQRTAWFEHYEAKEYPILVEDTVRGWGSLSPFVERAGFRHTAICSVYVSEEAR
;
A
#
# COMPACT_ATOMS: atom_id res chain seq x y z
N MET A 1 6.61 4.68 22.61
CA MET A 1 5.35 3.94 22.39
C MET A 1 5.63 2.95 21.29
N GLU A 2 5.18 1.71 21.44
CA GLU A 2 5.35 0.66 20.43
C GLU A 2 4.45 0.98 19.23
N ALA A 3 4.98 0.90 18.01
CA ALA A 3 4.23 1.15 16.79
C ALA A 3 3.28 -0.04 16.54
N ALA A 4 1.98 0.13 16.73
CA ALA A 4 1.02 -0.93 16.47
C ALA A 4 0.68 -0.99 14.97
N ILE A 5 0.53 -2.20 14.45
CA ILE A 5 0.13 -2.48 13.07
C ILE A 5 -1.31 -2.96 13.09
N ARG A 6 -2.14 -2.38 12.21
CA ARG A 6 -3.56 -2.70 12.10
C ARG A 6 -4.01 -2.76 10.63
N PRO A 7 -5.16 -3.40 10.33
CA PRO A 7 -5.80 -3.26 9.03
C PRO A 7 -6.03 -1.79 8.69
N ALA A 8 -5.72 -1.45 7.44
CA ALA A 8 -6.03 -0.14 6.89
C ALA A 8 -7.55 0.01 6.71
N THR A 9 -8.01 1.25 6.86
CA THR A 9 -9.38 1.67 6.62
C THR A 9 -9.39 2.75 5.52
N ARG A 10 -10.57 3.13 5.05
CA ARG A 10 -10.71 4.22 4.07
C ARG A 10 -10.18 5.56 4.57
N GLU A 11 -10.21 5.78 5.88
CA GLU A 11 -9.70 7.01 6.51
C GLU A 11 -8.16 7.12 6.42
N ASP A 12 -7.48 6.00 6.23
CA ASP A 12 -6.01 5.95 6.11
C ASP A 12 -5.52 6.24 4.67
N LEU A 13 -6.41 6.22 3.67
CA LEU A 13 -6.06 6.37 2.26
C LEU A 13 -5.28 7.64 1.94
N PRO A 14 -5.60 8.82 2.50
CA PRO A 14 -4.79 10.02 2.27
C PRO A 14 -3.33 9.84 2.68
N GLY A 15 -3.06 9.18 3.81
CA GLY A 15 -1.69 8.90 4.28
C GLY A 15 -1.00 7.84 3.43
N ILE A 16 -1.71 6.78 3.03
CA ILE A 16 -1.19 5.75 2.12
C ILE A 16 -0.76 6.36 0.78
N VAL A 17 -1.59 7.23 0.19
CA VAL A 17 -1.29 7.94 -1.06
C VAL A 17 -0.09 8.85 -0.92
N ALA A 18 -0.03 9.63 0.17
CA ALA A 18 1.09 10.54 0.40
C ALA A 18 2.42 9.77 0.43
N ILE A 19 2.52 8.72 1.26
CA ILE A 19 3.71 7.88 1.38
C ILE A 19 4.10 7.24 0.03
N TYR A 20 3.11 6.74 -0.72
CA TYR A 20 3.41 6.10 -2.00
C TYR A 20 3.90 7.12 -3.03
N ASN A 21 3.29 8.30 -3.07
CA ASN A 21 3.67 9.34 -4.03
C ASN A 21 5.05 9.95 -3.72
N GLU A 22 5.44 10.05 -2.45
CA GLU A 22 6.84 10.32 -2.07
C GLU A 22 7.78 9.28 -2.70
N ALA A 23 7.45 7.98 -2.58
CA ALA A 23 8.26 6.92 -3.16
C ALA A 23 8.32 6.97 -4.70
N VAL A 24 7.24 7.36 -5.37
CA VAL A 24 7.19 7.58 -6.83
C VAL A 24 8.12 8.71 -7.27
N GLN A 25 8.15 9.82 -6.52
CA GLN A 25 8.90 11.01 -6.91
C GLN A 25 10.40 10.88 -6.61
N ASP A 26 10.74 10.33 -5.43
CA ASP A 26 12.07 10.51 -4.85
C ASP A 26 12.89 9.21 -4.78
N THR A 27 12.33 8.07 -5.19
CA THR A 27 13.00 6.77 -5.01
C THR A 27 12.86 5.83 -6.22
N THR A 28 13.57 4.70 -6.15
CA THR A 28 13.41 3.56 -7.07
C THR A 28 12.60 2.41 -6.45
N GLY A 29 11.90 2.67 -5.33
CA GLY A 29 11.10 1.68 -4.61
C GLY A 29 9.76 1.33 -5.28
N THR A 30 9.43 2.02 -6.36
CA THR A 30 8.34 1.69 -7.27
C THR A 30 8.78 2.01 -8.70
N TYR A 31 8.09 1.40 -9.67
CA TYR A 31 8.30 1.66 -11.10
C TYR A 31 7.15 2.46 -11.71
N ASP A 32 6.24 2.99 -10.89
CA ASP A 32 5.31 4.00 -11.34
C ASP A 32 6.07 5.31 -11.61
N ALA A 33 5.73 5.96 -12.73
CA ALA A 33 6.34 7.22 -13.14
C ALA A 33 5.55 8.46 -12.70
N GLU A 34 4.25 8.29 -12.41
CA GLU A 34 3.34 9.38 -12.09
C GLU A 34 2.67 9.16 -10.74
N PRO A 35 2.49 10.22 -9.92
CA PRO A 35 1.77 10.11 -8.65
C PRO A 35 0.34 9.60 -8.82
N HIS A 36 -0.12 8.81 -7.86
CA HIS A 36 -1.50 8.33 -7.82
C HIS A 36 -2.43 9.35 -7.19
N THR A 37 -3.65 9.46 -7.72
CA THR A 37 -4.71 10.23 -7.10
C THR A 37 -5.38 9.45 -5.97
N LEU A 38 -6.06 10.16 -5.06
CA LEU A 38 -6.86 9.53 -4.01
C LEU A 38 -7.95 8.63 -4.59
N GLU A 39 -8.54 9.01 -5.72
CA GLU A 39 -9.57 8.21 -6.41
C GLU A 39 -8.99 6.88 -6.93
N GLN A 40 -7.83 6.92 -7.61
CA GLN A 40 -7.14 5.72 -8.08
C GLN A 40 -6.79 4.79 -6.91
N ARG A 41 -6.32 5.37 -5.80
CA ARG A 41 -5.97 4.58 -4.61
C ARG A 41 -7.19 4.02 -3.89
N THR A 42 -8.32 4.73 -3.91
CA THR A 42 -9.59 4.22 -3.40
C THR A 42 -10.04 3.01 -4.19
N ALA A 43 -10.01 3.07 -5.52
CA ALA A 43 -10.37 1.94 -6.38
C ALA A 43 -9.42 0.73 -6.17
N TRP A 44 -8.12 1.00 -6.02
CA TRP A 44 -7.13 -0.01 -5.63
C TRP A 44 -7.51 -0.69 -4.31
N PHE A 45 -7.78 0.10 -3.26
CA PHE A 45 -8.11 -0.42 -1.93
C PHE A 45 -9.35 -1.32 -1.97
N GLU A 46 -10.43 -0.85 -2.59
CA GLU A 46 -11.68 -1.60 -2.72
C GLU A 46 -11.49 -2.92 -3.48
N HIS A 47 -10.67 -2.91 -4.53
CA HIS A 47 -10.36 -4.11 -5.31
C HIS A 47 -9.65 -5.18 -4.47
N TYR A 48 -8.68 -4.77 -3.65
CA TYR A 48 -7.90 -5.68 -2.80
C TYR A 48 -8.69 -6.15 -1.58
N GLU A 49 -9.47 -5.26 -0.97
CA GLU A 49 -10.40 -5.59 0.12
C GLU A 49 -11.43 -6.64 -0.34
N ALA A 50 -12.05 -6.46 -1.51
CA ALA A 50 -13.01 -7.41 -2.07
C ALA A 50 -12.42 -8.79 -2.38
N LYS A 51 -11.09 -8.88 -2.55
CA LYS A 51 -10.34 -10.11 -2.79
C LYS A 51 -9.64 -10.64 -1.53
N GLU A 52 -9.94 -10.06 -0.37
CA GLU A 52 -9.38 -10.44 0.95
C GLU A 52 -7.85 -10.35 1.03
N TYR A 53 -7.25 -9.47 0.22
CA TYR A 53 -5.82 -9.18 0.30
C TYR A 53 -5.55 -8.15 1.41
N PRO A 54 -4.62 -8.43 2.34
CA PRO A 54 -4.36 -7.53 3.45
C PRO A 54 -3.68 -6.24 3.00
N ILE A 55 -4.18 -5.14 3.55
CA ILE A 55 -3.54 -3.82 3.54
C ILE A 55 -3.42 -3.40 5.00
N LEU A 56 -2.20 -3.15 5.45
CA LEU A 56 -1.88 -2.85 6.84
C LEU A 56 -1.22 -1.48 6.94
N VAL A 57 -1.47 -0.76 8.03
CA VAL A 57 -0.84 0.52 8.37
C VAL A 57 -0.27 0.45 9.78
N GLU A 58 0.76 1.25 10.02
CA GLU A 58 1.10 1.68 11.38
C GLU A 58 0.03 2.64 11.89
N ASP A 59 -0.25 2.64 13.21
CA ASP A 59 -1.38 3.38 13.78
C ASP A 59 -1.47 4.86 13.39
N THR A 60 -0.33 5.53 13.21
CA THR A 60 -0.22 6.94 12.79
C THR A 60 0.05 7.10 11.30
N VAL A 61 -0.04 6.02 10.53
CA VAL A 61 0.16 5.96 9.08
C VAL A 61 1.51 6.52 8.66
N ARG A 62 2.57 6.25 9.43
CA ARG A 62 3.97 6.52 9.04
C ARG A 62 4.54 5.45 8.11
N GLY A 63 3.83 4.36 7.94
CA GLY A 63 4.16 3.29 7.01
C GLY A 63 2.96 2.39 6.76
N TRP A 64 2.99 1.70 5.62
CA TRP A 64 1.97 0.75 5.23
C TRP A 64 2.58 -0.40 4.44
N GLY A 65 1.87 -1.52 4.41
CA GLY A 65 2.22 -2.67 3.60
C GLY A 65 1.00 -3.37 3.03
N SER A 66 1.18 -4.08 1.92
CA SER A 66 0.10 -4.85 1.29
C SER A 66 0.62 -6.15 0.69
N LEU A 67 -0.27 -7.14 0.60
CA LEU A 67 -0.10 -8.27 -0.29
C LEU A 67 -1.00 -8.11 -1.52
N SER A 68 -0.49 -8.49 -2.69
CA SER A 68 -1.23 -8.48 -3.95
C SER A 68 -0.95 -9.76 -4.76
N PRO A 69 -1.80 -10.18 -5.71
CA PRO A 69 -1.48 -11.35 -6.53
C PRO A 69 -0.24 -11.05 -7.37
N PHE A 70 0.66 -12.03 -7.50
CA PHE A 70 1.80 -11.89 -8.40
C PHE A 70 1.35 -11.79 -9.87
N VAL A 71 0.51 -12.74 -10.30
CA VAL A 71 -0.13 -12.78 -11.62
C VAL A 71 -1.48 -13.47 -11.48
N GLU A 72 -2.52 -12.98 -12.16
CA GLU A 72 -3.86 -13.60 -12.18
C GLU A 72 -3.92 -14.86 -13.05
N ARG A 73 -3.23 -15.92 -12.63
CA ARG A 73 -3.30 -17.26 -13.23
C ARG A 73 -3.38 -18.29 -12.12
N ALA A 74 -4.21 -19.31 -12.27
CA ALA A 74 -4.48 -20.32 -11.24
C ALA A 74 -3.22 -21.03 -10.68
N GLY A 75 -2.17 -21.13 -11.50
CA GLY A 75 -0.86 -21.67 -11.08
C GLY A 75 -0.14 -20.83 -10.02
N PHE A 76 -0.41 -19.52 -9.95
CA PHE A 76 0.22 -18.58 -9.02
C PHE A 76 -0.69 -18.18 -7.86
N ARG A 77 -1.80 -18.90 -7.62
CA ARG A 77 -2.76 -18.56 -6.54
C ARG A 77 -2.16 -18.52 -5.12
N HIS A 78 -0.99 -19.14 -4.94
CA HIS A 78 -0.24 -19.19 -3.67
C HIS A 78 1.00 -18.27 -3.71
N THR A 79 1.08 -17.37 -4.67
CA THR A 79 2.21 -16.46 -4.87
C THR A 79 1.70 -15.03 -4.87
N ALA A 80 2.26 -14.22 -3.96
CA ALA A 80 1.90 -12.83 -3.79
C ALA A 80 3.13 -11.92 -3.94
N ILE A 81 2.88 -10.66 -4.28
CA ILE A 81 3.84 -9.58 -4.16
C ILE A 81 3.62 -8.94 -2.79
N CYS A 82 4.72 -8.67 -2.08
CA CYS A 82 4.73 -7.89 -0.85
C CYS A 82 5.25 -6.50 -1.17
N SER A 83 4.49 -5.48 -0.80
CA SER A 83 4.88 -4.07 -0.93
C SER A 83 4.90 -3.44 0.46
N VAL A 84 5.95 -2.69 0.77
CA VAL A 84 6.13 -1.99 2.04
C VAL A 84 6.69 -0.60 1.75
N TYR A 85 6.03 0.43 2.27
CA TYR A 85 6.46 1.81 2.14
C TYR A 85 6.39 2.50 3.50
N VAL A 86 7.41 3.31 3.78
CA VAL A 86 7.55 4.11 5.00
C VAL A 86 7.75 5.56 4.57
N SER A 87 7.10 6.50 5.26
CA SER A 87 7.28 7.94 5.02
C SER A 87 8.75 8.33 5.20
N GLU A 88 9.20 9.37 4.50
CA GLU A 88 10.58 9.85 4.66
C GLU A 88 10.90 10.21 6.12
N GLU A 89 9.97 10.87 6.83
CA GLU A 89 10.13 11.30 8.23
C GLU A 89 10.37 10.14 9.22
N ALA A 90 10.03 8.91 8.85
CA ALA A 90 10.09 7.73 9.71
C ALA A 90 11.16 6.69 9.29
N ARG A 91 12.00 7.02 8.30
CA ARG A 91 13.15 6.18 7.86
C ARG A 91 14.40 6.49 8.67
#